data_AF-A0A451A787-F1
#
_entry.id   AF-A0A451A787-F1
#
_cell.length_a   1.000
_cell.length_b   1.000
_cell.length_c   1.000
_cell.angle_alpha   90.00
_cell.angle_beta   90.00
_cell.angle_gamma   90.00
#
_symmetry.space_group_name_H-M   'P 1'
#
loop_
_entity.id
_entity.type
_entity.pdbx_description
1 polymer ?
#
loop_
_entity_poly.entity_id
_entity_poly.type
_entity_poly.pdbx_seq_one_letter_code
_entity_poly.pdbx_strand_id
1 'polypeptide(L)' 'MNPGKEFESFPDTFGQLEDPRVERTKRYPMNEILLVRMCGIAAGCDGWNDIALFGKQRLDFLRQYLPFEQA' A
#
# COMPACT_ATOMS: atom_id res chain seq x y z
N MET A 1 -30.60 3.84 -6.44
CA MET A 1 -29.25 4.39 -6.22
C MET A 1 -29.10 4.54 -4.72
N ASN A 2 -28.22 3.77 -4.08
CA ASN A 2 -28.07 3.83 -2.62
C ASN A 2 -27.38 5.15 -2.23
N PRO A 3 -27.95 5.93 -1.30
CA PRO A 3 -27.39 7.22 -0.90
C PRO A 3 -26.17 7.01 0.01
N GLY A 4 -25.06 7.69 -0.32
CA GLY A 4 -24.05 8.06 0.68
C GLY A 4 -23.13 6.97 1.23
N LYS A 5 -22.36 6.27 0.40
CA LYS A 5 -21.06 5.78 0.91
C LYS A 5 -20.11 6.97 0.97
N GLU A 6 -19.82 7.45 2.18
CA GLU A 6 -18.61 8.25 2.40
C GLU A 6 -17.38 7.44 1.93
N PHE A 7 -16.33 8.12 1.46
CA PHE A 7 -15.11 7.41 1.07
C PHE A 7 -14.47 6.79 2.31
N GLU A 8 -14.52 5.46 2.40
CA GLU A 8 -13.86 4.67 3.43
C GLU A 8 -12.33 4.91 3.35
N SER A 9 -11.65 4.93 4.50
CA SER A 9 -10.19 5.14 4.51
C SER A 9 -9.48 3.99 3.78
N PHE A 10 -8.23 4.21 3.37
CA PHE A 10 -7.46 3.17 2.68
C PHE A 10 -7.34 1.87 3.51
N PRO A 11 -7.00 1.91 4.82
CA PRO A 11 -7.07 0.71 5.67
C PRO A 11 -8.45 0.07 5.77
N ASP A 12 -9.54 0.84 5.80
CA ASP A 12 -10.90 0.29 5.89
C ASP A 12 -11.31 -0.46 4.61
N THR A 13 -10.91 0.10 3.47
CA THR A 13 -11.20 -0.45 2.13
C THR A 13 -10.41 -1.73 1.87
N PHE A 14 -9.11 -1.73 2.19
CA PHE A 14 -8.19 -2.82 1.82
C PHE A 14 -7.84 -3.77 2.97
N GLY A 15 -8.11 -3.39 4.22
CA GLY A 15 -7.81 -4.21 5.40
C GLY A 15 -8.66 -5.47 5.52
N GLN A 16 -9.80 -5.52 4.83
CA GLN A 16 -10.66 -6.71 4.77
C GLN A 16 -10.21 -7.73 3.70
N LEU A 17 -9.22 -7.37 2.86
CA LEU A 17 -8.73 -8.27 1.83
C LEU A 17 -7.94 -9.41 2.47
N GLU A 18 -8.32 -10.65 2.16
CA GLU A 18 -7.52 -11.81 2.52
C GLU A 18 -6.14 -11.72 1.87
N ASP A 19 -5.09 -11.85 2.67
CA ASP A 19 -3.71 -11.83 2.18
C ASP A 19 -3.34 -13.20 1.60
N PRO A 20 -3.25 -13.36 0.27
CA PRO A 20 -3.05 -14.66 -0.39
C PRO A 20 -1.60 -15.16 -0.27
N ARG A 21 -0.70 -14.36 0.31
CA ARG A 21 0.70 -14.73 0.47
C ARG A 21 0.82 -15.85 1.50
N VAL A 22 1.84 -16.70 1.35
CA VAL A 22 2.17 -17.71 2.36
C VAL A 22 2.65 -17.02 3.63
N GLU A 23 2.25 -17.48 4.82
CA GLU A 23 2.60 -16.85 6.11
C GLU A 23 4.08 -16.52 6.25
N ARG A 24 4.98 -17.44 5.89
CA ARG A 24 6.45 -17.24 5.94
C ARG A 24 6.97 -16.09 5.06
N THR A 25 6.14 -15.55 4.16
CA THR A 25 6.48 -14.45 3.23
C THR A 25 5.84 -13.12 3.62
N LYS A 26 5.05 -13.06 4.70
CA LYS A 26 4.35 -11.86 5.16
C LYS A 26 5.23 -10.94 6.02
N ARG A 27 6.43 -10.63 5.54
CA ARG A 27 7.36 -9.72 6.25
C ARG A 27 6.81 -8.29 6.37
N TYR A 28 6.13 -7.83 5.33
CA TYR A 28 5.54 -6.50 5.26
C TYR A 28 4.01 -6.60 5.30
N PRO A 29 3.31 -5.71 6.02
CA PRO A 29 1.86 -5.59 5.99
C PRO A 29 1.31 -5.46 4.56
N MET A 30 0.19 -6.12 4.27
CA MET A 30 -0.40 -6.14 2.92
C MET A 30 -0.84 -4.74 2.47
N ASN A 31 -1.43 -3.96 3.38
CA ASN A 31 -1.85 -2.58 3.14
C ASN A 31 -0.67 -1.67 2.75
N GLU A 32 0.50 -1.81 3.38
CA GLU A 32 1.70 -1.03 3.03
C GLU A 32 2.19 -1.35 1.61
N ILE A 33 2.21 -2.64 1.25
CA ILE A 33 2.57 -3.08 -0.11
C ILE A 33 1.59 -2.52 -1.14
N LEU A 34 0.29 -2.57 -0.86
CA LEU A 34 -0.73 -2.05 -1.76
C LEU A 34 -0.60 -0.53 -1.90
N LEU A 35 -0.39 0.20 -0.81
CA LEU A 35 -0.25 1.65 -0.83
C LEU A 35 0.95 2.08 -1.69
N VAL A 36 2.14 1.55 -1.41
CA VAL A 36 3.35 1.92 -2.18
C VAL A 36 3.22 1.53 -3.65
N ARG A 37 2.58 0.40 -3.95
CA ARG A 37 2.35 -0.03 -5.33
C ARG A 37 1.41 0.89 -6.08
N MET A 38 0.29 1.30 -5.49
CA MET A 38 -0.63 2.23 -6.14
C MET A 38 0.02 3.61 -6.34
N CYS A 39 0.75 4.12 -5.35
CA CYS A 39 1.48 5.37 -5.49
C CYS A 39 2.57 5.28 -6.57
N GLY A 40 3.31 4.18 -6.62
CA GLY A 40 4.34 3.95 -7.64
C GLY A 40 3.75 3.87 -9.06
N ILE A 41 2.66 3.11 -9.23
CA ILE A 41 1.94 3.03 -10.52
C ILE A 41 1.43 4.41 -10.94
N ALA A 42 0.81 5.16 -10.02
CA ALA A 42 0.34 6.53 -10.29
C ALA A 42 1.48 7.51 -10.63
N ALA A 43 2.67 7.28 -10.06
CA ALA A 43 3.88 8.05 -10.36
C ALA A 43 4.61 7.59 -11.64
N GLY A 44 4.11 6.56 -12.32
CA GLY A 44 4.69 6.05 -13.57
C GLY A 44 5.86 5.08 -13.39
N CYS A 45 6.02 4.45 -12.22
CA CYS A 45 7.03 3.42 -12.01
C CYS A 45 6.78 2.19 -12.91
N ASP A 46 7.85 1.65 -13.52
CA ASP A 46 7.77 0.45 -14.35
C ASP A 46 8.27 -0.77 -13.57
N GLY A 47 7.32 -1.57 -13.08
CA GLY A 47 7.59 -2.82 -12.39
C GLY A 47 8.08 -2.67 -10.94
N TRP A 48 8.48 -3.79 -10.35
CA TRP A 48 8.71 -3.92 -8.91
C TRP A 48 9.96 -3.18 -8.40
N ASN A 49 11.01 -3.12 -9.22
CA ASN A 49 12.25 -2.46 -8.82
C ASN A 49 12.05 -0.95 -8.69
N ASP A 50 11.32 -0.35 -9.64
CA ASP A 50 10.99 1.07 -9.62
C ASP A 50 10.08 1.42 -8.44
N ILE A 51 9.08 0.58 -8.17
CA ILE A 51 8.20 0.75 -6.99
C ILE A 51 9.00 0.65 -5.69
N ALA A 52 9.93 -0.31 -5.58
CA ALA A 52 10.76 -0.45 -4.40
C ALA A 52 11.70 0.76 -4.21
N LEU A 53 12.25 1.30 -5.30
CA LEU A 53 13.05 2.51 -5.28
C LEU A 53 12.20 3.73 -4.89
N PHE A 54 11.01 3.88 -5.47
CA PHE A 54 10.04 4.93 -5.12
C PHE A 54 9.70 4.88 -3.64
N GLY A 55 9.41 3.68 -3.10
CA GLY A 55 9.09 3.49 -1.69
C GLY A 55 10.20 3.99 -0.76
N LYS A 56 11.46 3.71 -1.11
CA LYS A 56 12.63 4.21 -0.37
C LYS A 56 12.79 5.72 -0.50
N GLN A 57 12.60 6.27 -1.69
CA GLN A 57 12.76 7.71 -1.95
C GLN A 57 11.63 8.57 -1.37
N ARG A 58 10.44 8.00 -1.19
CA ARG A 58 9.23 8.69 -0.71
C ARG A 58 8.74 8.14 0.63
N LEU A 59 9.62 7.54 1.42
CA LEU A 59 9.26 6.90 2.69
C LEU A 59 8.57 7.87 3.66
N ASP A 60 9.06 9.11 3.78
CA ASP A 60 8.45 10.11 4.66
C ASP A 60 7.03 10.51 4.23
N PHE A 61 6.78 10.54 2.91
CA PHE A 61 5.44 10.77 2.37
C PHE A 61 4.52 9.59 2.68
N LEU A 62 5.00 8.37 2.48
CA LEU A 62 4.24 7.14 2.75
C LEU A 62 3.90 7.00 4.24
N ARG A 63 4.80 7.44 5.12
CA ARG A 63 4.63 7.45 6.58
C ARG A 63 3.53 8.39 7.10
N GLN A 64 3.02 9.28 6.25
CA GLN A 64 1.85 10.09 6.58
C GLN A 64 0.55 9.28 6.58
N TYR A 65 0.54 8.09 5.95
CA TYR A 65 -0.66 7.27 5.77
C TYR A 65 -0.58 5.91 6.48
N LEU A 66 0.60 5.26 6.50
CA LEU A 66 0.83 3.97 7.18
C LEU A 66 2.22 3.95 7.83
N PRO A 67 2.52 3.06 8.80
CA PRO A 67 3.77 3.11 9.57
C PRO A 67 5.07 2.84 8.80
N PHE A 68 5.08 1.87 7.88
CA PHE A 68 6.29 1.40 7.18
C PHE A 68 7.45 1.09 8.16
N GLU A 69 7.18 0.25 9.16
CA GLU A 69 8.13 -0.11 10.22
C GLU A 69 9.27 -0.99 9.72
N GLN A 70 9.02 -1.81 8.68
CA GLN A 70 9.98 -2.78 8.15
C GLN A 70 10.83 -2.23 6.98
N ALA A 71 10.67 -0.94 6.64
CA ALA A 71 11.28 -0.28 5.48
C ALA A 71 12.82 -0.11 5.59
#